data_AF-A0A7S0IS87-F1
#
_entry.id   AF-A0A7S0IS87-F1
#
_cell.length_a   1.000
_cell.length_b   1.000
_cell.length_c   1.000
_cell.angle_alpha   90.00
_cell.angle_beta   90.00
_cell.angle_gamma   90.00
#
_symmetry.space_group_name_H-M   'P 1'
#
loop_
_entity.id
_entity.type
_entity.pdbx_description
1 polymer ?
#
loop_
_entity_poly.entity_id
_entity_poly.type
_entity_poly.pdbx_seq_one_letter_code
_entity_poly.pdbx_strand_id
1 'polypeptide(L)'
;MRFRGQTHDPGALRVGAAQVLQLAFFGGLAISVVGRGMLPAAASEFLGNNQMMTFATLFGCNVLAGKLINTGAFEVSYDDKAVWSKLETGRFPQLAELIDSVSDAAKAAMHTAAEAEAF
;
A
#
# COMPACT_ATOMS: atom_id res chain seq x y z
N MET A 1 0.66 10.31 -26.02
CA MET A 1 -0.30 9.24 -25.65
C MET A 1 0.38 8.11 -24.90
N ARG A 2 0.49 8.28 -23.59
CA ARG A 2 0.93 7.26 -22.65
C ARG A 2 -0.13 7.08 -21.58
N PHE A 3 -0.69 5.89 -21.52
CA PHE A 3 -1.59 5.48 -20.45
C PHE A 3 -0.76 4.89 -19.31
N ARG A 4 -1.02 5.31 -18.07
CA ARG A 4 -0.40 4.68 -16.88
C ARG A 4 -1.50 4.30 -15.90
N GLY A 5 -1.57 3.00 -15.60
CA GLY A 5 -2.25 2.47 -14.43
C GLY A 5 -1.21 2.19 -13.35
N GLN A 6 -1.34 2.81 -12.18
CA GLN A 6 -0.45 2.58 -11.06
C GLN A 6 -1.25 2.31 -9.78
N THR A 7 -0.68 1.48 -8.90
CA THR A 7 -1.19 1.32 -7.54
C THR A 7 -0.67 2.50 -6.70
N HIS A 8 -1.55 3.11 -5.93
CA HIS A 8 -1.20 4.28 -5.12
C HIS A 8 -0.15 3.93 -4.07
N ASP A 9 0.87 4.78 -3.96
CA ASP A 9 1.93 4.65 -2.97
C ASP A 9 1.37 4.89 -1.56
N PRO A 10 1.51 3.96 -0.60
CA PRO A 10 1.00 4.10 0.76
C PRO A 10 1.60 5.28 1.55
N GLY A 11 2.67 5.90 1.07
CA GLY A 11 3.40 6.97 1.72
C GLY A 11 4.43 6.46 2.73
N ALA A 12 5.52 7.21 2.88
CA ALA A 12 6.67 6.82 3.69
C ALA A 12 6.32 6.49 5.15
N LEU A 13 5.34 7.18 5.74
CA LEU A 13 4.90 6.92 7.11
C LEU A 13 4.29 5.53 7.28
N ARG A 14 3.41 5.12 6.36
CA ARG A 14 2.77 3.79 6.42
C ARG A 14 3.79 2.69 6.14
N VAL A 15 4.71 2.92 5.21
CA VAL A 15 5.83 2.02 4.92
C VAL A 15 6.72 1.84 6.15
N GLY A 16 7.11 2.93 6.80
CA GLY A 16 7.93 2.89 8.02
C GLY A 16 7.24 2.14 9.15
N ALA A 17 5.94 2.38 9.37
CA ALA A 17 5.16 1.62 10.35
C ALA A 17 5.08 0.13 10.01
N ALA A 18 4.88 -0.21 8.74
CA ALA A 18 4.84 -1.60 8.28
C ALA A 18 6.18 -2.32 8.48
N GLN A 19 7.31 -1.62 8.26
CA GLN A 19 8.66 -2.14 8.50
C GLN A 19 8.89 -2.45 9.98
N VAL A 20 8.47 -1.57 10.89
CA VAL A 20 8.56 -1.82 12.34
C VAL A 20 7.74 -3.05 12.74
N LEU A 21 6.53 -3.19 12.20
CA LEU A 21 5.68 -4.36 12.46
C LEU A 21 6.26 -5.65 11.88
N GLN A 22 6.89 -5.61 10.71
CA GLN A 22 7.60 -6.75 10.13
C GLN A 22 8.82 -7.14 10.96
N LEU A 23 9.59 -6.16 11.45
CA LEU A 23 10.72 -6.41 12.34
C LEU A 23 10.24 -7.06 13.64
N ALA A 24 9.14 -6.57 14.22
CA ALA A 24 8.52 -7.17 15.39
C ALA A 24 8.08 -8.61 15.11
N PHE A 25 7.47 -8.88 13.96
CA PHE A 25 7.05 -10.23 13.57
C PHE A 25 8.24 -11.18 13.42
N PHE A 26 9.18 -10.90 12.52
CA PHE A 26 10.30 -11.80 12.24
C PHE A 26 11.27 -11.91 13.42
N GLY A 27 11.61 -10.77 14.04
CA GLY A 27 12.48 -10.74 15.22
C GLY A 27 11.82 -11.44 16.42
N GLY A 28 10.55 -11.15 16.67
CA GLY A 28 9.79 -11.80 17.74
C GLY A 28 9.61 -13.30 17.54
N LEU A 29 9.42 -13.77 16.29
CA LEU A 29 9.41 -15.19 15.98
C LEU A 29 10.76 -15.85 16.24
N ALA A 30 11.86 -15.25 15.77
CA ALA A 30 13.20 -15.76 16.00
C ALA A 30 13.52 -15.88 17.51
N ILE A 31 13.17 -14.86 18.28
CA ILE A 31 13.30 -14.85 19.75
C ILE A 31 12.41 -15.93 20.38
N SER A 32 11.16 -16.06 19.94
CA SER A 32 10.19 -17.00 20.52
C SER A 32 10.53 -18.46 20.25
N VAL A 33 11.19 -18.78 19.12
CA VAL A 33 11.51 -20.16 18.73
C VAL A 33 12.93 -20.55 19.14
N VAL A 34 13.91 -19.69 18.88
CA VAL A 34 15.35 -20.01 19.05
C VAL A 34 15.96 -19.21 20.20
N GLY A 35 15.60 -17.94 20.34
CA GLY A 35 16.27 -17.00 21.24
C GLY A 35 15.75 -16.91 22.67
N ARG A 36 14.77 -17.74 23.10
CA ARG A 36 14.13 -17.58 24.42
C ARG A 36 15.10 -17.60 25.58
N GLY A 37 16.16 -18.41 25.50
CA GLY A 37 17.18 -18.51 26.54
C GLY A 37 18.07 -17.27 26.68
N MET A 38 18.04 -16.34 25.72
CA MET A 38 18.79 -15.08 25.77
C MET A 38 18.01 -13.95 26.45
N LEU A 39 16.74 -14.17 26.80
CA LEU A 39 15.90 -13.20 27.48
C LEU A 39 16.03 -13.30 29.00
N PRO A 40 15.77 -12.21 29.74
CA PRO A 40 15.58 -12.28 31.19
C PRO A 40 14.48 -13.29 31.57
N ALA A 41 14.63 -13.93 32.73
CA ALA A 41 13.74 -15.02 33.18
C ALA A 41 12.25 -14.67 33.10
N ALA A 42 11.87 -13.47 33.54
CA ALA A 42 10.47 -13.03 33.50
C ALA A 42 9.90 -13.00 32.07
N ALA A 43 10.70 -12.59 31.07
CA ALA A 43 10.27 -12.52 29.68
C ALA A 43 10.22 -13.90 29.02
N SER A 44 11.20 -14.77 29.29
CA SER A 44 11.22 -16.13 28.74
C SER A 44 10.08 -16.98 29.30
N GLU A 45 9.78 -16.87 30.60
CA GLU A 45 8.64 -17.53 31.25
C GLU A 45 7.31 -17.02 30.69
N PHE A 46 7.15 -15.71 30.51
CA PHE A 46 5.93 -15.14 29.93
C PHE A 46 5.67 -15.68 28.51
N LEU A 47 6.69 -15.68 27.64
CA LEU A 47 6.57 -16.21 26.28
C LEU A 47 6.32 -17.73 26.27
N GLY A 48 6.86 -18.46 27.25
CA GLY A 48 6.66 -19.89 27.43
C GLY A 48 5.24 -20.25 27.89
N ASN A 49 4.67 -19.46 28.80
CA ASN A 49 3.35 -19.71 29.36
C ASN A 49 2.21 -19.15 28.47
N ASN A 50 2.51 -18.16 27.63
CA ASN A 50 1.52 -17.46 26.80
C ASN A 50 1.78 -17.65 25.29
N GLN A 51 2.11 -18.87 24.87
CA GLN A 51 2.53 -19.14 23.48
C GLN A 51 1.49 -18.74 22.45
N MET A 52 0.21 -19.10 22.66
CA MET A 52 -0.86 -18.77 21.73
C MET A 52 -1.03 -17.26 21.57
N MET A 53 -1.04 -16.52 22.70
CA MET A 53 -1.11 -15.06 22.69
C MET A 53 0.10 -14.46 21.98
N THR A 54 1.30 -14.93 22.29
CA THR A 54 2.56 -14.47 21.67
C THR A 54 2.51 -14.60 20.16
N PHE A 55 2.22 -15.80 19.65
CA PHE A 55 2.14 -16.01 18.21
C PHE A 55 0.99 -15.22 17.59
N ALA A 56 -0.18 -15.16 18.22
CA ALA A 56 -1.30 -14.36 17.72
C ALA A 56 -0.93 -12.87 17.58
N THR A 57 -0.22 -12.30 18.56
CA THR A 57 0.28 -10.91 18.49
C THR A 57 1.29 -10.73 17.37
N LEU A 58 2.27 -11.63 17.24
CA LEU A 58 3.29 -11.56 16.19
C LEU A 58 2.66 -11.66 14.80
N PHE A 59 1.81 -12.66 14.57
CA PHE A 59 1.07 -12.77 13.30
C PHE A 59 0.13 -11.58 13.07
N GLY A 60 -0.44 -11.01 14.14
CA GLY A 60 -1.18 -9.76 14.10
C GLY A 60 -0.34 -8.60 13.55
N CYS A 61 0.91 -8.46 13.99
CA CYS A 61 1.85 -7.47 13.43
C CYS A 61 2.04 -7.68 11.92
N ASN A 62 2.24 -8.93 11.47
CA ASN A 62 2.37 -9.24 10.05
C ASN A 62 1.12 -8.88 9.24
N VAL A 63 -0.07 -9.21 9.74
CA VAL A 63 -1.35 -8.87 9.10
C VAL A 63 -1.52 -7.35 9.00
N LEU A 64 -1.22 -6.62 10.08
CA LEU A 64 -1.32 -5.15 10.10
C LEU A 64 -0.31 -4.50 9.15
N ALA A 65 0.92 -5.01 9.09
CA ALA A 65 1.93 -4.54 8.12
C ALA A 65 1.44 -4.70 6.68
N GLY A 66 0.85 -5.86 6.35
CA GLY A 66 0.26 -6.10 5.03
C GLY A 66 -0.85 -5.10 4.69
N LYS A 67 -1.70 -4.74 5.66
CA LYS A 67 -2.76 -3.73 5.46
C LYS A 67 -2.22 -2.32 5.25
N LEU A 68 -1.08 -1.97 5.84
CA LEU A 68 -0.45 -0.65 5.67
C LEU A 68 0.16 -0.47 4.28
N ILE A 69 0.71 -1.53 3.70
CA ILE A 69 1.36 -1.50 2.38
C ILE A 69 0.35 -1.66 1.25
N ASN A 70 -0.63 -2.55 1.42
CA ASN A 70 -1.62 -2.83 0.37
C ASN A 70 -2.78 -1.82 0.42
N THR A 71 -2.55 -0.64 -0.17
CA THR A 71 -3.57 0.43 -0.25
C THR A 71 -4.82 0.02 -1.04
N GLY A 72 -4.67 -0.93 -1.98
CA GLY A 72 -5.76 -1.39 -2.84
C GLY A 72 -6.37 -0.29 -3.72
N ALA A 73 -5.70 0.86 -3.80
CA ALA A 73 -6.08 2.02 -4.57
C ALA A 73 -5.34 2.02 -5.90
N PHE A 74 -6.06 2.28 -6.97
CA PHE A 74 -5.49 2.44 -8.30
C PHE A 74 -5.77 3.86 -8.79
N GLU A 75 -4.87 4.35 -9.61
CA GLU A 75 -4.99 5.62 -10.32
C GLU A 75 -4.75 5.37 -11.81
N VAL A 76 -5.50 6.09 -12.63
CA VAL A 76 -5.38 6.07 -14.09
C VAL A 76 -5.04 7.47 -14.55
N SER A 77 -4.03 7.58 -15.42
CA SER A 77 -3.62 8.85 -16.02
C SER A 77 -3.43 8.72 -17.53
N TYR A 78 -3.70 9.84 -18.22
CA TYR A 78 -3.49 10.03 -19.65
C TYR A 78 -2.53 11.22 -19.85
N ASP A 79 -1.35 10.98 -20.43
CA ASP A 79 -0.31 12.00 -20.65
C ASP A 79 -0.11 12.90 -19.40
N ASP A 80 0.10 12.24 -18.25
CA ASP A 80 0.34 12.83 -16.93
C ASP A 80 -0.86 13.58 -16.30
N LYS A 81 -2.01 13.65 -16.97
CA LYS A 81 -3.28 14.10 -16.38
C LYS A 81 -4.01 12.92 -15.73
N ALA A 82 -4.31 13.02 -14.44
CA ALA A 82 -5.14 12.03 -13.75
C ALA A 82 -6.57 12.04 -14.33
N VAL A 83 -7.05 10.86 -14.76
CA VAL A 83 -8.41 10.66 -15.30
C VAL A 83 -9.31 9.87 -14.36
N TRP A 84 -8.73 9.09 -13.44
CA TRP A 84 -9.48 8.42 -12.39
C TRP A 84 -8.62 8.16 -11.14
N SER A 85 -9.21 8.34 -9.96
CA SER A 85 -8.64 7.94 -8.68
C SER A 85 -9.66 7.17 -7.84
N LYS A 86 -9.32 5.94 -7.42
CA LYS A 86 -10.17 5.17 -6.50
C LYS A 86 -10.25 5.82 -5.12
N LEU A 87 -9.20 6.54 -4.70
CA LEU A 87 -9.19 7.21 -3.39
C LEU A 87 -10.16 8.38 -3.35
N GLU A 88 -10.26 9.15 -4.44
CA GLU A 88 -11.18 10.27 -4.54
C GLU A 88 -12.62 9.81 -4.72
N THR A 89 -12.84 8.80 -5.56
CA THR A 89 -14.18 8.34 -5.94
C THR A 89 -14.76 7.30 -4.98
N GLY A 90 -13.92 6.63 -4.18
CA GLY A 90 -14.31 5.56 -3.26
C GLY A 90 -14.78 4.26 -3.92
N ARG A 91 -14.74 4.16 -5.26
CA ARG A 91 -15.25 3.00 -6.02
C ARG A 91 -14.41 2.71 -7.27
N PHE A 92 -14.65 1.55 -7.85
CA PHE A 92 -14.16 1.25 -9.19
C PHE A 92 -14.96 2.04 -10.25
N PRO A 93 -14.35 2.39 -11.40
CA PRO A 93 -15.03 3.10 -12.46
C PRO A 93 -15.97 2.13 -13.18
N GLN A 94 -17.09 2.63 -13.67
CA GLN A 94 -17.79 1.90 -14.73
C GLN A 94 -17.00 2.06 -16.05
N LEU A 95 -17.06 1.07 -16.93
CA LEU A 95 -16.29 1.10 -18.18
C LEU A 95 -16.62 2.34 -19.02
N ALA A 96 -17.90 2.70 -19.11
CA ALA A 96 -18.34 3.89 -19.85
C ALA A 96 -17.73 5.19 -19.29
N GLU A 97 -17.79 5.38 -17.96
CA GLU A 97 -17.22 6.56 -17.29
C GLU A 97 -15.71 6.70 -17.52
N LEU A 98 -15.00 5.57 -17.53
CA LEU A 98 -13.55 5.57 -17.77
C LEU A 98 -13.23 5.92 -19.23
N ILE A 99 -14.01 5.40 -20.19
CA ILE A 99 -13.85 5.71 -21.62
C ILE A 99 -14.11 7.19 -21.87
N ASP A 100 -15.18 7.75 -21.29
CA ASP A 100 -15.52 9.16 -21.44
C ASP A 100 -14.42 10.05 -20.87
N SER A 101 -13.95 9.75 -19.65
CA SER A 101 -12.88 10.51 -18.99
C SER A 101 -11.56 10.51 -19.76
N VAL A 102 -11.19 9.36 -20.35
CA VAL A 102 -10.00 9.24 -21.21
C VAL A 102 -10.18 9.99 -22.52
N SER A 103 -11.37 9.90 -23.13
CA SER A 103 -11.68 10.58 -24.39
C SER A 103 -11.60 12.10 -24.24
N ASP A 104 -12.12 12.64 -23.14
CA ASP A 104 -12.06 14.07 -22.84
C ASP A 104 -10.63 14.52 -22.53
N ALA A 105 -9.85 13.71 -21.81
CA ALA A 105 -8.43 13.99 -21.59
C ALA A 105 -7.63 14.00 -22.91
N ALA A 106 -7.91 13.07 -23.81
CA ALA A 106 -7.25 13.00 -25.12
C ALA A 106 -7.60 14.19 -26.02
N LYS A 107 -8.87 14.60 -26.07
CA LYS A 107 -9.29 15.81 -26.81
C LYS A 107 -8.63 17.06 -26.27
N ALA A 108 -8.59 17.21 -24.94
CA ALA A 108 -7.93 18.34 -24.30
C ALA A 108 -6.45 18.40 -24.68
N ALA A 109 -5.74 17.27 -24.65
CA ALA A 109 -4.33 17.21 -25.04
C ALA A 109 -4.07 17.58 -26.51
N MET A 110 -4.96 17.20 -27.43
CA MET A 110 -4.87 17.59 -28.84
C MET A 110 -5.04 19.11 -29.03
N HIS A 111 -5.97 19.74 -28.29
CA HIS A 111 -6.15 21.18 -28.35
C HIS A 111 -4.90 21.93 -27.88
N THR A 112 -4.29 21.51 -26.77
CA THR A 112 -3.07 22.15 -26.26
C THR A 112 -1.89 21.99 -27.22
N ALA A 113 -1.77 20.83 -27.88
CA ALA A 113 -0.73 20.60 -28.89
C ALA A 113 -0.92 21.49 -30.13
N ALA A 114 -2.16 21.65 -30.59
CA ALA A 114 -2.48 22.52 -31.74
C ALA A 114 -2.20 24.00 -31.47
N GLU A 115 -2.44 24.48 -30.24
CA GLU A 115 -2.06 25.85 -29.84
C GLU A 115 -0.53 26.02 -29.75
N ALA A 116 0.20 25.01 -29.30
CA ALA A 116 1.66 25.06 -29.18
C ALA A 116 2.38 25.10 -30.54
N GLU A 117 1.80 24.50 -31.59
CA GLU A 117 2.35 24.55 -32.96
C GLU A 117 1.95 25.83 -33.72
N ALA A 118 1.08 26.66 -33.15
CA ALA A 118 0.66 27.93 -33.74
C ALA A 118 1.56 29.13 -33.34
N PHE A 119 2.64 28.88 -32.58
CA PHE A 119 3.67 29.84 -32.17
C PHE A 119 5.06 29.41 -32.66
#